data_AF-A0A0Q9KV57-F1
#
_entry.id   AF-A0A0Q9KV57-F1
#
_cell.length_a   1.000
_cell.length_b   1.000
_cell.length_c   1.000
_cell.angle_alpha   90.00
_cell.angle_beta   90.00
_cell.angle_gamma   90.00
#
_symmetry.space_group_name_H-M   'P 1'
#
loop_
_entity.id
_entity.type
_entity.pdbx_description
1 polymer ?
#
loop_
_entity_poly.entity_id
_entity_poly.type
_entity_poly.pdbx_seq_one_letter_code
_entity_poly.pdbx_strand_id
1 'polypeptide(L)'
;MSDARWAEESTVFEAEAALRRQEDDIHDLLAKVGEANDLMARARAELDAEAEDSRADREQEEKEARTGALGPDRRELQRRLDREETSWADVLTGRDEHSSAQAYREQVGRWLRSIVEQESENDPELREGLEHMARHSRPGDPETRIPDWPTPEPSSDGRRAPEQEAPRHDPPRPPASFGTW
;
A
#
# COMPACT_ATOMS: atom_id res chain seq x y z
N MET A 1 8.23 45.85 54.37
CA MET A 1 7.35 45.93 53.18
C MET A 1 8.07 45.63 51.85
N SER A 2 9.40 45.45 51.81
CA SER A 2 10.11 45.11 50.55
C SER A 2 10.05 43.63 50.15
N ASP A 3 9.99 42.68 51.09
CA ASP A 3 10.18 41.26 50.77
C ASP A 3 9.05 40.61 49.95
N ALA A 4 7.81 41.05 50.13
CA ALA A 4 6.65 40.50 49.39
C ALA A 4 6.69 40.86 47.89
N ARG A 5 7.23 42.04 47.56
CA ARG A 5 7.32 42.55 46.19
C ARG A 5 8.38 41.82 45.36
N TRP A 6 9.50 41.46 45.99
CA TRP A 6 10.55 40.66 45.35
C TRP A 6 10.12 39.20 45.11
N ALA A 7 9.30 38.64 46.00
CA ALA A 7 8.74 37.30 45.81
C ALA A 7 7.75 37.26 44.63
N GLU A 8 6.87 38.26 44.50
CA GLU A 8 5.96 38.38 43.35
C GLU A 8 6.73 38.59 42.03
N GLU A 9 7.73 39.49 42.00
CA GLU A 9 8.57 39.71 40.81
C GLU A 9 9.35 38.43 40.40
N SER A 10 9.82 37.63 41.36
CA SER A 10 10.47 36.33 41.10
C SER A 10 9.50 35.32 40.49
N THR A 11 8.26 35.25 40.96
CA THR A 11 7.27 34.29 40.43
C THR A 11 6.82 34.65 39.01
N VAL A 12 6.71 35.93 38.68
CA VAL A 12 6.39 36.40 37.33
C VAL A 12 7.54 36.09 36.37
N PHE A 13 8.79 36.30 36.81
CA PHE A 13 9.97 35.96 36.01
C PHE A 13 10.09 34.46 35.73
N GLU A 14 9.82 33.61 36.74
CA GLU A 14 9.80 32.15 36.57
C GLU A 14 8.66 31.69 35.63
N ALA A 15 7.48 32.31 35.73
CA ALA A 15 6.37 32.04 34.83
C ALA A 15 6.66 32.45 33.38
N GLU A 16 7.31 33.61 33.17
CA GLU A 16 7.73 34.08 31.84
C GLU A 16 8.81 33.18 31.23
N ALA A 17 9.77 32.71 32.05
CA ALA A 17 10.77 31.75 31.61
C ALA A 17 10.17 30.37 31.28
N ALA A 18 9.15 29.92 32.02
CA ALA A 18 8.43 28.69 31.73
C ALA A 18 7.60 28.80 30.45
N LEU A 19 6.95 29.94 30.21
CA LEU A 19 6.18 30.19 28.99
C LEU A 19 7.08 30.16 27.76
N ARG A 20 8.25 30.82 27.80
CA ARG A 20 9.23 30.78 26.70
C ARG A 20 9.68 29.36 26.36
N ARG A 21 9.94 28.53 27.38
CA ARG A 21 10.29 27.11 27.16
C ARG A 21 9.16 26.34 26.49
N GLN A 22 7.91 26.58 26.89
CA GLN A 22 6.75 25.95 26.25
C GLN A 22 6.57 26.41 24.80
N GLU A 23 6.82 27.70 24.51
CA GLU A 23 6.80 28.24 23.15
C GLU A 23 7.87 27.58 22.27
N ASP A 24 9.09 27.42 22.79
CA ASP A 24 10.18 26.72 22.10
C ASP A 24 9.84 25.24 21.86
N ASP A 25 9.31 24.54 22.86
CA ASP A 25 8.89 23.14 22.76
C ASP A 25 7.76 22.95 21.71
N ILE A 26 6.81 23.89 21.65
CA ILE A 26 5.74 23.89 20.64
C ILE A 26 6.34 24.10 19.25
N HIS A 27 7.30 25.03 19.10
CA HIS A 27 7.97 25.27 17.84
C HIS A 27 8.72 24.04 17.33
N ASP A 28 9.44 23.35 18.22
CA ASP A 28 10.15 22.12 17.91
C ASP A 28 9.20 20.98 17.51
N LEU A 29 8.06 20.85 18.20
CA LEU A 29 7.03 19.87 17.85
C LEU A 29 6.42 20.16 16.47
N LEU A 30 6.11 21.42 16.18
CA LEU A 30 5.58 21.82 14.88
C LEU A 30 6.58 21.57 13.74
N ALA A 31 7.88 21.80 13.99
CA ALA A 31 8.93 21.49 13.03
C ALA A 31 8.98 19.97 12.72
N LYS A 32 8.96 19.12 13.75
CA LYS A 32 8.93 17.66 13.60
C LYS A 32 7.69 17.16 12.88
N VAL A 33 6.52 17.75 13.13
CA VAL A 33 5.29 17.45 12.39
C VAL A 33 5.41 17.85 10.93
N GLY A 34 6.05 18.99 10.64
CA GLY A 34 6.39 19.40 9.27
C GLY A 34 7.26 18.36 8.55
N GLU A 35 8.34 17.93 9.19
CA GLU A 35 9.23 16.89 8.64
C GLU A 35 8.51 15.56 8.40
N ALA A 36 7.65 15.14 9.33
CA ALA A 36 6.85 13.93 9.18
C ALA A 36 5.86 14.03 8.01
N ASN A 37 5.21 15.18 7.84
CA ASN A 37 4.31 15.42 6.71
C ASN A 37 5.07 15.41 5.37
N ASP A 38 6.26 16.01 5.31
CA ASP A 38 7.10 15.99 4.12
C ASP A 38 7.54 14.56 3.77
N LEU A 39 7.90 13.77 4.77
CA LEU A 39 8.25 12.36 4.58
C LEU A 39 7.04 11.57 4.04
N MET A 40 5.86 11.75 4.62
CA MET A 40 4.63 11.10 4.15
C MET A 40 4.26 11.53 2.73
N ALA A 41 4.44 12.81 2.38
CA ALA A 41 4.19 13.31 1.04
C ALA A 41 5.14 12.69 0.01
N ARG A 42 6.43 12.55 0.35
CA ARG A 42 7.42 11.88 -0.51
C ARG A 42 7.11 10.40 -0.69
N ALA A 43 6.84 9.68 0.40
CA ALA A 43 6.47 8.27 0.34
C ALA A 43 5.21 8.05 -0.50
N ARG A 44 4.23 8.95 -0.40
CA ARG A 44 3.03 8.87 -1.24
C ARG A 44 3.32 9.12 -2.71
N ALA A 45 4.14 10.11 -3.03
CA ALA A 45 4.55 10.38 -4.41
C ALA A 45 5.32 9.20 -5.02
N GLU A 46 6.17 8.55 -4.23
CA GLU A 46 6.92 7.35 -4.64
C GLU A 46 5.97 6.16 -4.91
N LEU A 47 5.03 5.91 -4.00
CA LEU A 47 4.01 4.86 -4.19
C LEU A 47 3.10 5.13 -5.39
N ASP A 48 2.72 6.38 -5.63
CA ASP A 48 1.91 6.76 -6.79
C ASP A 48 2.69 6.55 -8.10
N ALA A 49 3.98 6.88 -8.13
CA ALA A 49 4.85 6.64 -9.28
C ALA A 49 5.05 5.14 -9.57
N GLU A 50 5.30 4.33 -8.53
CA GLU A 50 5.43 2.88 -8.64
C GLU A 50 4.10 2.23 -9.10
N ALA A 51 2.97 2.77 -8.64
CA ALA A 51 1.65 2.32 -9.07
C ALA A 51 1.37 2.64 -10.55
N GLU A 52 1.88 3.76 -11.07
CA GLU A 52 1.77 4.09 -12.50
C GLU A 52 2.62 3.16 -13.37
N ASP A 53 3.87 2.90 -12.99
CA ASP A 53 4.76 1.99 -13.73
C ASP A 53 4.19 0.56 -13.74
N SER A 54 3.71 0.10 -12.57
CA SER A 54 3.05 -1.20 -12.42
C SER A 54 1.77 -1.34 -13.26
N ARG A 55 1.09 -0.24 -13.63
CA ARG A 55 -0.10 -0.30 -14.49
C ARG A 55 0.27 -0.60 -15.93
N ALA A 56 1.32 0.04 -16.45
CA ALA A 56 1.76 -0.17 -17.83
C ALA A 56 2.22 -1.62 -18.05
N ASP A 57 3.01 -2.16 -17.12
CA ASP A 57 3.46 -3.55 -17.15
C ASP A 57 2.28 -4.52 -17.06
N ARG A 58 1.33 -4.26 -16.17
CA ARG A 58 0.12 -5.09 -16.04
C ARG A 58 -0.72 -5.08 -17.32
N GLU A 59 -0.93 -3.92 -17.93
CA GLU A 59 -1.69 -3.81 -19.17
C GLU A 59 -1.01 -4.59 -20.31
N GLN A 60 0.32 -4.50 -20.41
CA GLN A 60 1.08 -5.26 -21.38
C GLN A 60 1.00 -6.78 -21.11
N GLU A 61 1.15 -7.22 -19.86
CA GLU A 61 1.01 -8.63 -19.49
C GLU A 61 -0.40 -9.17 -19.80
N GLU A 62 -1.45 -8.40 -19.50
CA GLU A 62 -2.83 -8.77 -19.85
C GLU A 62 -3.01 -8.92 -21.37
N LYS A 63 -2.42 -8.02 -22.16
CA LYS A 63 -2.45 -8.10 -23.63
C LYS A 63 -1.73 -9.35 -24.13
N GLU A 64 -0.58 -9.68 -23.57
CA GLU A 64 0.17 -10.90 -23.89
C GLU A 64 -0.59 -12.16 -23.48
N ALA A 65 -1.27 -12.13 -22.33
CA ALA A 65 -2.15 -13.19 -21.89
C ALA A 65 -3.32 -13.38 -22.86
N ARG A 66 -4.01 -12.30 -23.28
CA ARG A 66 -5.14 -12.36 -24.24
C ARG A 66 -4.72 -12.92 -25.60
N THR A 67 -3.54 -12.52 -26.09
CA THR A 67 -3.00 -13.03 -27.36
C THR A 67 -2.47 -14.46 -27.25
N GLY A 68 -2.27 -14.96 -26.02
CA GLY A 68 -1.74 -16.29 -25.75
C GLY A 68 -0.21 -16.40 -25.84
N ALA A 69 0.49 -15.26 -25.90
CA ALA A 69 1.96 -15.21 -25.87
C ALA A 69 2.51 -15.83 -24.57
N LEU A 70 1.76 -15.72 -23.47
CA LEU A 70 2.10 -16.31 -22.16
C LEU A 70 1.63 -17.78 -22.00
N GLY A 71 1.15 -18.40 -23.07
CA GLY A 71 0.71 -19.78 -23.08
C GLY A 71 -0.80 -20.00 -22.85
N PRO A 72 -1.28 -21.24 -23.03
CA PRO A 72 -2.70 -21.57 -23.04
C PRO A 72 -3.38 -21.36 -21.68
N ASP A 73 -2.72 -21.75 -20.58
CA ASP A 73 -3.29 -21.61 -19.22
C ASP A 73 -3.43 -20.14 -18.83
N ARG A 74 -2.44 -19.30 -19.14
CA ARG A 74 -2.50 -17.86 -18.86
C ARG A 74 -3.60 -17.18 -19.68
N ARG A 75 -3.77 -17.57 -20.96
CA ARG A 75 -4.87 -17.08 -21.81
C ARG A 75 -6.24 -17.49 -21.27
N GLU A 76 -6.37 -18.74 -20.84
CA GLU A 76 -7.59 -19.26 -20.23
C GLU A 76 -7.92 -18.51 -18.93
N LEU A 77 -6.93 -18.30 -18.06
CA LEU A 77 -7.10 -17.51 -16.84
C LEU A 77 -7.52 -16.07 -17.16
N GLN A 78 -6.86 -15.42 -18.13
CA GLN A 78 -7.20 -14.06 -18.52
C GLN A 78 -8.63 -13.96 -19.07
N ARG A 79 -9.07 -14.93 -19.87
CA ARG A 79 -10.46 -14.97 -20.35
C ARG A 79 -11.46 -15.06 -19.21
N ARG A 80 -11.15 -15.84 -18.16
CA ARG A 80 -12.01 -15.98 -16.97
C ARG A 80 -12.04 -14.70 -16.14
N LEU A 81 -10.90 -14.02 -16.00
CA LEU A 81 -10.80 -12.70 -15.37
C LEU A 81 -11.59 -11.64 -16.15
N ASP A 82 -11.43 -11.58 -17.48
CA ASP A 82 -12.14 -10.64 -18.35
C ASP A 82 -13.67 -10.85 -18.34
N ARG A 83 -14.15 -12.04 -17.95
CA ARG A 83 -15.57 -12.37 -17.83
C ARG A 83 -16.10 -12.30 -16.40
N GLU A 84 -15.27 -11.86 -15.45
CA GLU A 84 -15.61 -11.82 -14.02
C GLU A 84 -16.03 -13.20 -13.46
N GLU A 85 -15.59 -14.30 -14.10
CA GLU A 85 -15.81 -15.67 -13.62
C GLU A 85 -14.88 -16.00 -12.44
N THR A 86 -13.83 -15.21 -12.24
CA THR A 86 -12.87 -15.28 -11.13
C THR A 86 -12.24 -13.90 -10.91
N SER A 87 -11.52 -13.73 -9.80
CA SER A 87 -10.76 -12.53 -9.51
C SER A 87 -9.31 -12.85 -9.16
N TRP A 88 -8.42 -11.86 -9.26
CA TRP A 88 -7.03 -12.03 -8.79
C TRP A 88 -6.96 -12.44 -7.31
N ALA A 89 -7.88 -11.93 -6.48
CA ALA A 89 -7.96 -12.33 -5.08
C ALA A 89 -8.30 -13.81 -4.93
N ASP A 90 -9.26 -14.33 -5.69
CA ASP A 90 -9.65 -15.75 -5.66
C ASP A 90 -8.55 -16.66 -6.19
N VAL A 91 -7.85 -16.22 -7.24
CA VAL A 91 -6.69 -16.93 -7.80
C VAL A 91 -5.57 -17.02 -6.78
N LEU A 92 -5.19 -15.92 -6.12
CA LEU A 92 -4.05 -15.90 -5.20
C LEU A 92 -4.36 -16.59 -3.87
N THR A 93 -5.59 -16.43 -3.34
CA THR A 93 -6.02 -17.09 -2.09
C THR A 93 -6.32 -18.58 -2.26
N GLY A 94 -6.35 -19.08 -3.50
CA GLY A 94 -6.62 -20.49 -3.79
C GLY A 94 -8.11 -20.85 -3.85
N ARG A 95 -9.02 -19.88 -3.68
CA ARG A 95 -10.48 -20.09 -3.84
C ARG A 95 -10.84 -20.50 -5.27
N ASP A 96 -10.08 -20.02 -6.25
CA ASP A 96 -10.18 -20.49 -7.63
C ASP A 96 -9.39 -21.80 -7.82
N GLU A 97 -10.13 -22.90 -7.89
CA GLU A 97 -9.59 -24.25 -8.08
C GLU A 97 -9.46 -24.66 -9.55
N HIS A 98 -9.79 -23.80 -10.51
CA HIS A 98 -9.64 -24.15 -11.92
C HIS A 98 -8.16 -24.39 -12.29
N SER A 99 -7.91 -25.31 -13.23
CA SER A 99 -6.55 -25.71 -13.62
C SER A 99 -5.67 -24.54 -14.05
N SER A 100 -6.24 -23.56 -14.77
CA SER A 100 -5.49 -22.36 -15.18
C SER A 100 -5.06 -21.47 -14.02
N ALA A 101 -5.84 -21.40 -12.93
CA ALA A 101 -5.47 -20.68 -11.72
C ALA A 101 -4.41 -21.43 -10.90
N GLN A 102 -4.53 -22.77 -10.82
CA GLN A 102 -3.51 -23.62 -10.20
C GLN A 102 -2.17 -23.49 -10.94
N ALA A 103 -2.17 -23.61 -12.26
CA ALA A 103 -0.97 -23.48 -13.10
C ALA A 103 -0.27 -22.13 -12.91
N TYR A 104 -1.05 -21.05 -12.83
CA TYR A 104 -0.52 -19.71 -12.53
C TYR A 104 0.12 -19.64 -11.15
N ARG A 105 -0.57 -20.10 -10.09
CA ARG A 105 0.00 -20.12 -8.73
C ARG A 105 1.28 -20.94 -8.66
N GLU A 106 1.34 -22.08 -9.33
CA GLU A 106 2.56 -22.90 -9.39
C GLU A 106 3.69 -22.19 -10.12
N GLN A 107 3.39 -21.49 -11.22
CA GLN A 107 4.37 -20.69 -11.96
C GLN A 107 4.93 -19.58 -11.07
N VAL A 108 4.08 -18.80 -10.41
CA VAL A 108 4.48 -17.76 -9.44
C VAL A 108 5.31 -18.37 -8.32
N GLY A 109 4.87 -19.50 -7.74
CA GLY A 109 5.61 -20.19 -6.70
C GLY A 109 7.00 -20.66 -7.15
N ARG A 110 7.15 -21.13 -8.40
CA ARG A 110 8.47 -21.47 -8.96
C ARG A 110 9.35 -20.23 -9.14
N TRP A 111 8.79 -19.14 -9.64
CA TRP A 111 9.52 -17.90 -9.84
C TRP A 111 10.00 -17.31 -8.51
N LEU A 112 9.13 -17.22 -7.51
CA LEU A 112 9.49 -16.75 -6.17
C LEU A 112 10.57 -17.62 -5.53
N ARG A 113 10.48 -18.95 -5.65
CA ARG A 113 11.54 -19.85 -5.17
C ARG A 113 12.87 -19.59 -5.87
N SER A 114 12.84 -19.34 -7.18
CA SER A 114 14.04 -19.03 -7.95
C SER A 114 14.68 -17.71 -7.50
N ILE A 115 13.88 -16.69 -7.21
CA ILE A 115 14.38 -15.41 -6.67
C ILE A 115 15.01 -15.64 -5.30
N VAL A 116 14.30 -16.32 -4.40
CA VAL A 116 14.81 -16.60 -3.04
C VAL A 116 16.12 -17.38 -3.10
N GLU A 117 16.22 -18.39 -3.97
CA GLU A 117 17.47 -19.15 -4.16
C GLU A 117 18.60 -18.24 -4.65
N GLN A 118 18.35 -17.47 -5.72
CA GLN A 118 19.33 -16.57 -6.30
C GLN A 118 19.82 -15.51 -5.30
N GLU A 119 18.92 -14.92 -4.52
CA GLU A 119 19.28 -13.95 -3.49
C GLU A 119 20.02 -14.61 -2.33
N SER A 120 19.65 -15.83 -1.93
CA SER A 120 20.33 -16.59 -0.87
C SER A 120 21.76 -17.01 -1.26
N GLU A 121 22.02 -17.20 -2.55
CA GLU A 121 23.38 -17.43 -3.07
C GLU A 121 24.25 -16.17 -2.98
N ASN A 122 23.63 -14.99 -3.17
CA ASN A 122 24.33 -13.71 -3.18
C ASN A 122 24.47 -13.07 -1.78
N ASP A 123 23.58 -13.42 -0.85
CA ASP A 123 23.54 -12.90 0.52
C ASP A 123 23.60 -14.05 1.56
N PRO A 124 24.78 -14.29 2.16
CA PRO A 124 24.94 -15.30 3.21
C PRO A 124 24.10 -15.05 4.47
N GLU A 125 23.82 -13.79 4.82
CA GLU A 125 23.01 -13.43 5.99
C GLU A 125 21.53 -13.77 5.75
N LEU A 126 21.03 -13.50 4.55
CA LEU A 126 19.69 -13.90 4.11
C LEU A 126 19.52 -15.41 4.18
N ARG A 127 20.49 -16.18 3.66
CA ARG A 127 20.46 -17.64 3.70
C ARG A 127 20.42 -18.17 5.13
N GLU A 128 21.24 -17.65 6.02
CA GLU A 128 21.24 -18.05 7.43
C GLU A 128 19.91 -17.73 8.12
N GLY A 129 19.34 -16.56 7.83
CA GLY A 129 18.01 -16.14 8.32
C GLY A 129 16.88 -17.05 7.82
N LEU A 130 16.87 -17.39 6.53
CA LEU A 130 15.88 -18.30 5.94
C LEU A 130 16.03 -19.72 6.51
N GLU A 131 17.25 -20.24 6.67
CA GLU A 131 17.51 -21.52 7.32
C GLU A 131 17.09 -21.52 8.80
N HIS A 132 17.25 -20.39 9.50
CA HIS A 132 16.77 -20.23 10.88
C HIS A 132 15.24 -20.27 10.94
N MET A 133 14.55 -19.52 10.07
CA MET A 133 13.08 -19.56 9.97
C MET A 133 12.58 -20.96 9.59
N ALA A 134 13.19 -21.62 8.61
CA ALA A 134 12.80 -22.97 8.17
C ALA A 134 12.98 -24.02 9.29
N ARG A 135 14.00 -23.86 10.14
CA ARG A 135 14.21 -24.71 11.33
C ARG A 135 13.21 -24.45 12.45
N HIS A 136 12.56 -23.29 12.46
CA HIS A 136 11.67 -22.87 13.54
C HIS A 136 10.19 -22.87 13.13
N SER A 137 9.89 -22.89 11.83
CA SER A 137 8.57 -23.19 11.28
C SER A 137 8.30 -24.69 11.37
N ARG A 138 7.49 -25.11 12.35
CA ARG A 138 6.95 -26.47 12.39
C ARG A 138 5.79 -26.61 11.41
N PRO A 139 5.60 -27.78 10.78
CA PRO A 139 4.34 -28.10 10.12
C PRO A 139 3.21 -28.03 11.17
N GLY A 140 2.35 -27.02 11.07
CA GLY A 140 1.27 -26.78 12.03
C GLY A 140 1.54 -25.71 13.09
N ASP A 141 2.59 -24.90 12.96
CA ASP A 141 2.64 -23.65 13.73
C ASP A 141 1.40 -22.79 13.40
N PRO A 142 0.79 -22.14 14.41
CA PRO A 142 -0.38 -21.31 14.18
C PRO A 142 -0.02 -20.27 13.13
N GLU A 143 -0.91 -20.06 12.14
CA GLU A 143 -0.83 -18.91 11.24
C GLU A 143 -0.39 -17.72 12.08
N THR A 144 0.75 -17.10 11.72
CA THR A 144 1.20 -15.88 12.35
C THR A 144 0.03 -14.92 12.25
N ARG A 145 -0.74 -14.82 13.34
CA ARG A 145 -1.90 -13.96 13.40
C ARG A 145 -1.30 -12.60 13.19
N ILE A 146 -1.50 -12.01 12.01
CA ILE A 146 -1.21 -10.60 11.80
C ILE A 146 -1.89 -9.95 12.99
N PRO A 147 -1.13 -9.33 13.91
CA PRO A 147 -1.74 -8.69 15.05
C PRO A 147 -2.84 -7.79 14.51
N ASP A 148 -3.98 -7.67 15.20
CA ASP A 148 -4.99 -6.66 14.87
C ASP A 148 -4.34 -5.29 15.07
N TRP A 149 -3.51 -4.87 14.12
CA TRP A 149 -3.11 -3.49 13.97
C TRP A 149 -4.41 -2.78 13.74
N PRO A 150 -4.74 -1.79 14.60
CA PRO A 150 -5.96 -1.07 14.44
C PRO A 150 -5.95 -0.54 13.01
N THR A 151 -6.84 -1.07 12.18
CA THR A 151 -7.18 -0.43 10.91
C THR A 151 -7.56 0.98 11.34
N PRO A 152 -6.82 2.04 10.93
CA PRO A 152 -7.19 3.38 11.32
C PRO A 152 -8.64 3.57 10.88
N GLU A 153 -9.54 3.71 11.86
CA GLU A 153 -10.93 4.00 11.55
C GLU A 153 -10.92 5.23 10.65
N PRO A 154 -11.70 5.24 9.55
CA PRO A 154 -11.81 6.41 8.70
C PRO A 154 -12.14 7.58 9.64
N SER A 155 -11.21 8.53 9.74
CA SER A 155 -11.22 9.54 10.79
C SER A 155 -12.61 10.13 10.93
N SER A 156 -13.21 10.01 12.12
CA SER A 156 -14.40 10.75 12.55
C SER A 156 -14.18 12.27 12.56
N ASP A 157 -13.04 12.76 12.06
CA ASP A 157 -12.86 14.15 11.73
C ASP A 157 -13.72 14.40 10.49
N GLY A 158 -14.87 15.06 10.66
CA GLY A 158 -16.01 15.14 9.72
C GLY A 158 -15.76 15.72 8.32
N ARG A 159 -14.55 15.59 7.78
CA ARG A 159 -14.20 15.76 6.38
C ARG A 159 -14.53 14.44 5.67
N ARG A 160 -15.73 14.39 5.08
CA ARG A 160 -16.04 13.44 4.00
C ARG A 160 -14.85 13.40 3.04
N ALA A 161 -14.27 12.22 2.82
CA ALA A 161 -13.58 11.97 1.56
C ALA A 161 -14.54 12.39 0.43
N PRO A 162 -14.10 13.13 -0.59
CA PRO A 162 -14.97 13.40 -1.73
C PRO A 162 -15.41 12.04 -2.26
N GLU A 163 -16.73 11.80 -2.27
CA GLU A 163 -17.33 10.69 -2.98
C GLU A 163 -16.72 10.70 -4.38
N GLN A 164 -15.89 9.70 -4.69
CA GLN A 164 -15.59 9.42 -6.09
C GLN A 164 -16.92 9.02 -6.69
N GLU A 165 -17.62 9.97 -7.32
CA GLU A 165 -18.71 9.68 -8.22
C GLU A 165 -18.15 8.68 -9.25
N ALA A 166 -18.60 7.43 -9.15
CA ALA A 166 -18.40 6.47 -10.22
C ALA A 166 -18.84 7.14 -11.53
N PRO A 167 -17.99 7.16 -12.58
CA PRO A 167 -18.37 7.78 -13.83
C PRO A 167 -19.62 7.07 -14.34
N ARG A 168 -20.74 7.81 -14.40
CA ARG A 168 -21.96 7.33 -15.03
C ARG A 168 -21.62 7.04 -16.48
N HIS A 169 -21.55 5.76 -16.83
CA HIS A 169 -21.50 5.30 -18.21
C HIS A 169 -22.85 5.62 -18.88
N ASP A 170 -23.03 6.87 -19.29
CA ASP A 170 -23.96 7.19 -20.36
C ASP A 170 -23.26 6.88 -21.70
N PRO A 171 -23.78 5.93 -22.51
CA PRO A 171 -23.25 5.73 -23.84
C PRO A 171 -23.49 7.00 -24.67
N PRO A 172 -22.53 7.45 -25.49
CA PRO A 172 -22.69 8.66 -26.28
C PRO A 172 -23.88 8.47 -27.23
N ARG A 173 -24.89 9.33 -27.10
CA ARG A 173 -25.95 9.45 -28.11
C ARG A 173 -25.30 9.87 -29.44
N PRO A 174 -25.53 9.15 -30.54
CA PRO A 174 -25.08 9.63 -31.85
C PRO A 174 -25.78 10.96 -32.15
N PRO A 175 -25.06 11.96 -32.67
CA PRO A 175 -25.68 13.20 -33.09
C PRO A 175 -26.71 12.91 -34.18
N ALA A 176 -27.94 13.32 -33.93
CA ALA A 176 -29.00 13.32 -34.91
C ALA A 176 -28.66 14.30 -36.04
N SER A 177 -29.04 13.90 -37.25
CA SER A 177 -29.11 14.69 -38.49
C SER A 177 -27.80 15.14 -39.17
N PHE A 178 -27.54 14.44 -40.28
CA PHE A 178 -27.11 14.96 -41.58
C PHE A 178 -27.61 16.36 -41.93
N GLY A 179 -26.77 17.13 -42.65
CA GLY A 179 -27.24 18.13 -43.61
C GLY A 179 -26.22 19.19 -44.06
N THR A 180 -25.74 19.05 -45.31
CA THR A 180 -25.51 20.10 -46.34
C THR A 180 -24.57 21.28 -45.98
N TRP A 181 -23.48 21.59 -46.70
CA TRP A 181 -23.12 21.53 -48.13
C TRP A 181 -21.61 21.27 -48.30
#